data_AF-A0A2H5YGI4-F1
#
_entry.id   AF-A0A2H5YGI4-F1
#
_cell.length_a   1.000
_cell.length_b   1.000
_cell.length_c   1.000
_cell.angle_alpha   90.00
_cell.angle_beta   90.00
_cell.angle_gamma   90.00
#
_symmetry.space_group_name_H-M   'P 1'
#
loop_
_entity.id
_entity.type
_entity.pdbx_description
1 polymer ?
#
loop_
_entity_poly.entity_id
_entity_poly.type
_entity_poly.pdbx_seq_one_letter_code
_entity_poly.pdbx_strand_id
1 'polypeptide(L)'
;MTARPILTPTAALTGAGLAFAALYAAGHDWAYVPSVACLAAPGVGGIAIALYEHVEDAAEEWTWQGIVRAFGRVPPRRSFWAGIVTHLPQALLALALLLRHPRRRP
;
A
#
# COMPACT_ATOMS: atom_id res chain seq x y z
N MET A 1 -9.26 -8.61 30.69
CA MET A 1 -9.49 -8.38 29.25
C MET A 1 -8.26 -8.87 28.50
N THR A 2 -8.34 -10.03 27.86
CA THR A 2 -7.25 -10.55 27.02
C THR A 2 -7.20 -9.72 25.73
N ALA A 3 -6.17 -8.90 25.57
CA ALA A 3 -5.90 -8.20 24.32
C ALA A 3 -5.78 -9.24 23.20
N ARG A 4 -6.78 -9.32 22.31
CA ARG A 4 -6.62 -10.10 21.07
C ARG A 4 -5.54 -9.37 20.26
N PRO A 5 -4.44 -10.03 19.89
CA PRO A 5 -3.50 -9.42 18.97
C PRO A 5 -4.23 -9.23 17.64
N ILE A 6 -4.64 -8.00 17.35
CA ILE A 6 -5.14 -7.67 16.02
C ILE A 6 -3.89 -7.58 15.13
N LEU A 7 -3.38 -8.73 14.70
CA LEU A 7 -2.61 -8.77 13.47
C LEU A 7 -3.63 -8.50 12.36
N THR A 8 -3.82 -7.23 12.01
CA THR A 8 -4.63 -6.90 10.83
C THR A 8 -3.99 -7.55 9.61
N PRO A 9 -4.76 -8.02 8.60
CA PRO A 9 -4.19 -8.59 7.39
C PRO A 9 -3.13 -7.68 6.76
N THR A 10 -3.33 -6.37 6.80
CA THR A 10 -2.34 -5.35 6.40
C THR A 10 -1.04 -5.43 7.20
N ALA A 11 -1.10 -5.51 8.53
CA ALA A 11 0.09 -5.62 9.37
C ALA A 11 0.83 -6.95 9.13
N ALA A 12 0.10 -8.05 8.96
CA ALA A 12 0.65 -9.36 8.62
C ALA A 12 1.40 -9.32 7.28
N LEU A 13 0.75 -8.79 6.23
CA LEU A 13 1.33 -8.67 4.90
C LEU A 13 2.52 -7.71 4.88
N THR A 14 2.43 -6.59 5.60
CA THR A 14 3.56 -5.65 5.72
C THR A 14 4.74 -6.31 6.40
N GLY A 15 4.52 -6.98 7.55
CA GLY A 15 5.57 -7.69 8.27
C GLY A 15 6.24 -8.78 7.43
N ALA A 16 5.45 -9.61 6.75
CA ALA A 16 5.95 -10.62 5.83
C ALA A 16 6.74 -10.00 4.66
N GLY A 17 6.21 -8.93 4.07
CA GLY A 17 6.86 -8.20 2.98
C GLY A 17 8.21 -7.61 3.38
N LEU A 18 8.30 -7.03 4.58
CA LEU A 18 9.56 -6.54 5.14
C LEU A 18 10.56 -7.67 5.43
N ALA A 19 10.09 -8.81 5.95
CA ALA A 19 10.94 -9.98 6.17
C ALA A 19 11.53 -10.51 4.86
N PHE A 20 10.71 -10.67 3.82
CA PHE A 20 11.18 -11.07 2.50
C PHE A 20 12.10 -10.00 1.86
N ALA A 21 11.82 -8.71 2.06
CA ALA A 21 12.69 -7.64 1.57
C ALA A 21 14.09 -7.70 2.22
N ALA A 22 14.17 -8.03 3.52
CA ALA A 22 15.43 -8.23 4.21
C ALA A 22 16.20 -9.45 3.67
N LEU A 23 15.51 -10.56 3.42
CA LEU A 23 16.11 -11.74 2.79
C LEU A 23 16.64 -11.42 1.37
N TYR A 24 15.85 -10.68 0.59
CA TYR A 24 16.29 -10.23 -0.73
C TYR A 24 17.53 -9.34 -0.66
N ALA A 25 17.56 -8.39 0.30
CA ALA A 25 18.74 -7.55 0.54
C ALA A 25 19.98 -8.35 0.99
N ALA A 26 19.78 -9.51 1.63
CA ALA A 26 20.84 -10.46 1.97
C ALA A 26 21.28 -11.37 0.82
N GLY A 27 20.75 -11.19 -0.40
CA GLY A 27 21.13 -11.95 -1.60
C GLY A 27 20.22 -13.13 -1.92
N HIS A 28 19.11 -13.32 -1.21
CA HIS A 28 18.14 -14.35 -1.52
C HIS A 28 17.17 -13.88 -2.63
N ASP A 29 17.57 -14.01 -3.89
CA ASP A 29 16.78 -13.57 -5.06
C ASP A 29 15.34 -14.09 -5.09
N TRP A 30 15.10 -15.31 -4.57
CA TRP A 30 13.76 -15.91 -4.52
C TRP A 30 12.77 -15.09 -3.67
N ALA A 31 13.27 -14.30 -2.71
CA ALA A 31 12.45 -13.48 -1.82
C ALA A 31 11.95 -12.18 -2.49
N TYR A 32 12.45 -11.85 -3.69
CA TYR A 32 12.04 -10.67 -4.43
C TYR A 32 10.52 -10.62 -4.69
N VAL A 33 9.96 -11.64 -5.37
CA VAL A 33 8.54 -11.63 -5.75
C VAL A 33 7.62 -11.59 -4.52
N PRO A 34 7.84 -12.42 -3.47
CA PRO A 34 7.06 -12.34 -2.24
C PRO A 34 7.15 -10.98 -1.55
N SER A 35 8.34 -10.37 -1.49
CA SER A 35 8.52 -9.05 -0.87
C SER A 35 7.68 -7.98 -1.57
N VAL A 36 7.72 -7.95 -2.90
CA VAL A 36 6.95 -6.99 -3.70
C VAL A 36 5.45 -7.25 -3.54
N ALA A 37 5.01 -8.51 -3.66
CA ALA A 37 3.58 -8.84 -3.56
C ALA A 37 2.99 -8.47 -2.19
N CYS A 38 3.69 -8.83 -1.11
CA CYS A 38 3.24 -8.59 0.25
C CYS A 38 3.26 -7.10 0.65
N LEU A 39 4.12 -6.27 0.03
CA LEU A 39 4.14 -4.82 0.26
C LEU A 39 3.19 -4.06 -0.68
N ALA A 40 3.10 -4.46 -1.95
CA ALA A 40 2.28 -3.78 -2.94
C ALA A 40 0.79 -3.96 -2.67
N ALA A 41 0.34 -5.15 -2.28
CA ALA A 41 -1.08 -5.43 -2.02
C ALA A 41 -1.66 -4.51 -0.93
N PRO A 42 -1.12 -4.45 0.31
CA PRO A 42 -1.59 -3.51 1.31
C PRO A 42 -1.29 -2.06 0.96
N GLY A 43 -0.17 -1.76 0.30
CA GLY A 43 0.21 -0.39 -0.05
C GLY A 43 -0.72 0.24 -1.09
N VAL A 44 -0.81 -0.36 -2.28
CA VAL A 44 -1.67 0.15 -3.37
C VAL A 44 -3.14 -0.02 -3.03
N GLY A 45 -3.52 -1.17 -2.47
CA GLY A 45 -4.90 -1.44 -2.07
C GLY A 45 -5.40 -0.47 -1.01
N GLY A 46 -4.59 -0.19 0.01
CA GLY A 46 -4.95 0.74 1.07
C GLY A 46 -5.05 2.19 0.60
N ILE A 47 -4.18 2.63 -0.32
CA ILE A 47 -4.30 3.95 -0.97
C ILE A 47 -5.59 4.02 -1.80
N ALA A 48 -5.91 2.98 -2.55
CA ALA A 48 -7.12 2.92 -3.37
C ALA A 48 -8.39 2.99 -2.51
N ILE A 49 -8.43 2.28 -1.37
CA ILE A 49 -9.55 2.34 -0.42
C ILE A 49 -9.69 3.75 0.16
N ALA A 50 -8.61 4.37 0.62
CA ALA A 50 -8.66 5.74 1.14
C ALA A 50 -9.16 6.74 0.10
N LEU A 51 -8.70 6.62 -1.16
CA LEU A 51 -9.20 7.44 -2.27
C LEU A 51 -10.67 7.18 -2.57
N TYR A 52 -11.09 5.91 -2.56
CA TYR A 52 -12.47 5.52 -2.82
C TYR A 52 -13.41 6.11 -1.76
N GLU A 53 -13.09 5.94 -0.48
CA GLU A 53 -13.86 6.52 0.63
C GLU A 53 -13.97 8.05 0.50
N HIS A 54 -12.90 8.72 0.07
CA HIS A 54 -12.92 10.18 -0.14
C HIS A 54 -13.81 10.60 -1.32
N VAL A 55 -13.79 9.84 -2.42
CA VAL A 55 -14.64 10.05 -3.60
C VAL A 55 -16.11 9.82 -3.25
N GLU A 56 -16.40 8.77 -2.48
CA GLU A 56 -17.73 8.43 -1.99
C GLU A 56 -18.27 9.54 -1.07
N ASP A 57 -17.44 10.03 -0.13
CA ASP A 57 -17.77 11.18 0.73
C ASP A 57 -18.10 12.46 -0.05
N ALA A 58 -17.54 12.62 -1.26
CA ALA A 58 -17.77 13.76 -2.15
C ALA A 58 -18.97 13.57 -3.10
N ALA A 59 -19.64 12.40 -3.04
CA ALA A 59 -20.66 11.96 -4.00
C ALA A 59 -20.19 12.08 -5.46
N GLU A 60 -18.93 11.75 -5.73
CA GLU A 60 -18.34 11.70 -7.06
C GLU A 60 -18.24 10.25 -7.54
N GLU A 61 -18.08 10.05 -8.86
CA GLU A 61 -17.91 8.72 -9.45
C GLU A 61 -16.46 8.22 -9.28
N TRP A 62 -16.28 6.89 -9.16
CA TRP A 62 -14.95 6.27 -9.13
C TRP A 62 -14.27 6.27 -10.52
N THR A 63 -13.81 7.46 -10.91
CA THR A 63 -13.08 7.74 -12.14
C THR A 63 -11.94 8.70 -11.84
N TRP A 64 -10.98 8.83 -12.77
CA TRP A 64 -9.89 9.80 -12.60
C TRP A 64 -10.41 11.24 -12.46
N GLN A 65 -11.44 11.60 -13.22
CA GLN A 65 -12.06 12.92 -13.11
C GLN A 65 -12.80 13.08 -11.78
N GLY A 66 -13.51 12.06 -11.31
CA GLY A 66 -14.19 12.07 -10.03
C GLY A 66 -13.25 12.24 -8.84
N ILE A 67 -12.09 11.56 -8.85
CA ILE A 67 -11.04 11.75 -7.82
C ILE A 67 -10.59 13.21 -7.77
N VAL A 68 -10.27 13.81 -8.91
CA VAL A 68 -9.83 15.21 -8.96
C VAL A 68 -10.93 16.16 -8.46
N ARG A 69 -12.18 15.93 -8.85
CA ARG A 69 -13.31 16.76 -8.40
C ARG A 69 -13.61 16.59 -6.91
N ALA A 70 -13.43 15.39 -6.35
CA ALA A 70 -13.65 15.12 -4.93
C ALA A 70 -12.81 16.04 -4.03
N PHE A 71 -11.51 16.16 -4.34
CA PHE A 71 -10.60 17.07 -3.62
C PHE A 71 -10.97 18.56 -3.75
N GLY A 72 -11.68 18.94 -4.80
CA GLY A 72 -12.20 20.30 -4.99
C GLY A 72 -13.54 20.55 -4.29
N ARG A 73 -14.31 19.50 -3.98
CA ARG A 73 -15.64 19.61 -3.35
C ARG A 73 -15.60 19.52 -1.84
N VAL A 74 -14.82 18.58 -1.29
CA VAL A 74 -14.80 18.32 0.15
C VAL A 74 -13.35 18.14 0.64
N PRO A 75 -13.02 18.63 1.85
CA PRO A 75 -11.71 18.41 2.42
C PRO A 75 -11.52 16.94 2.84
N PRO A 76 -10.32 16.35 2.68
CA PRO A 76 -10.07 14.97 3.11
C PRO A 76 -10.18 14.82 4.62
N ARG A 77 -10.85 13.76 5.07
CA ARG A 77 -10.97 13.43 6.49
C ARG A 77 -9.65 12.99 7.10
N ARG A 78 -9.55 12.97 8.43
CA ARG A 78 -8.38 12.43 9.14
C ARG A 78 -8.11 10.96 8.80
N SER A 79 -9.15 10.16 8.56
CA SER A 79 -9.05 8.75 8.15
C SER A 79 -8.35 8.59 6.79
N PHE A 80 -8.64 9.48 5.83
CA PHE A 80 -7.94 9.50 4.54
C PHE A 80 -6.44 9.64 4.74
N TRP A 81 -6.01 10.64 5.50
CA TRP A 81 -4.59 10.87 5.76
C TRP A 81 -3.94 9.74 6.56
N ALA A 82 -4.64 9.16 7.53
CA ALA A 82 -4.17 7.98 8.25
C ALA A 82 -3.96 6.79 7.30
N GLY A 83 -4.88 6.57 6.36
CA GLY A 83 -4.74 5.56 5.31
C GLY A 83 -3.51 5.84 4.44
N ILE A 84 -3.37 7.05 3.89
CA ILE A 84 -2.23 7.43 3.06
C ILE A 84 -0.90 7.26 3.81
N VAL A 85 -0.77 7.78 5.03
CA VAL A 85 0.46 7.68 5.81
C VAL A 85 0.81 6.23 6.13
N THR A 86 -0.19 5.38 6.35
CA THR A 86 0.02 3.95 6.63
C THR A 86 0.44 3.19 5.38
N HIS A 87 -0.16 3.49 4.24
CA HIS A 87 -0.06 2.65 3.05
C HIS A 87 0.97 3.13 2.02
N LEU A 88 1.25 4.44 1.98
CA LEU A 88 2.24 5.02 1.08
C LEU A 88 3.65 4.45 1.28
N PRO A 89 4.17 4.25 2.52
CA PRO A 89 5.48 3.64 2.71
C PRO A 89 5.59 2.23 2.13
N GLN A 90 4.52 1.43 2.24
CA GLN A 90 4.46 0.07 1.71
C GLN A 90 4.54 0.08 0.18
N ALA A 91 3.74 0.95 -0.46
CA ALA A 91 3.73 1.11 -1.92
C ALA A 91 5.07 1.63 -2.45
N LEU A 92 5.67 2.63 -1.79
CA LEU A 92 6.97 3.19 -2.16
C LEU A 92 8.09 2.16 -2.01
N LEU A 93 8.08 1.36 -0.94
CA LEU A 93 9.07 0.30 -0.77
C LEU A 93 8.94 -0.79 -1.84
N ALA A 94 7.71 -1.22 -2.14
CA ALA A 94 7.47 -2.16 -3.24
C ALA A 94 7.98 -1.60 -4.58
N LEU A 95 7.70 -0.33 -4.88
CA LEU A 95 8.19 0.35 -6.07
C LEU A 95 9.73 0.43 -6.10
N ALA A 96 10.37 0.75 -4.97
CA ALA A 96 11.81 0.80 -4.87
C ALA A 96 12.46 -0.56 -5.15
N LEU A 97 11.86 -1.65 -4.65
CA LEU A 97 12.29 -3.01 -4.92
C LEU A 97 12.15 -3.37 -6.42
N LEU A 98 11.00 -3.03 -7.02
CA LEU A 98 10.76 -3.22 -8.47
C LEU A 98 11.79 -2.48 -9.33
N LEU A 99 12.12 -1.23 -8.99
CA LEU A 99 13.08 -0.42 -9.73
C LEU A 99 14.54 -0.88 -9.55
N ARG A 100 14.87 -1.44 -8.37
CA ARG A 100 16.21 -1.96 -8.07
C ARG A 100 16.47 -3.33 -8.65
N HIS A 101 15.43 -4.12 -8.90
CA HIS A 101 15.61 -5.46 -9.45
C HIS A 101 16.21 -5.35 -10.86
N PRO A 102 17.44 -5.87 -11.08
CA PRO A 102 18.02 -5.90 -12.41
C PRO A 102 17.05 -6.66 -13.30
N ARG A 103 16.62 -6.06 -14.41
CA ARG A 103 16.00 -6.84 -15.49
C ARG A 103 17.08 -7.81 -15.97
N ARG A 104 17.10 -9.02 -15.42
CA ARG A 104 17.78 -10.15 -16.05
C ARG A 104 17.07 -10.30 -17.39
N ARG A 105 17.64 -9.68 -18.43
CA ARG A 105 17.20 -9.90 -19.80
C ARG A 105 17.35 -11.40 -20.05
N PRO A 106 16.31 -12.08 -20.55
CA PRO A 106 16.47 -13.44 -21.05
C PRO A 106 17.50 -13.45 -22.19
#